data_AF-A0A1V9EEP1-F1
#
_entry.id   AF-A0A1V9EEP1-F1
#
_cell.length_a   1.000
_cell.length_b   1.000
_cell.length_c   1.000
_cell.angle_alpha   90.00
_cell.angle_beta   90.00
_cell.angle_gamma   90.00
#
_symmetry.space_group_name_H-M   'P 1'
#
loop_
_entity.id
_entity.type
_entity.pdbx_description
1 polymer ?
#
loop_
_entity_poly.entity_id
_entity_poly.type
_entity_poly.pdbx_seq_one_letter_code
_entity_poly.pdbx_strand_id
1 'polypeptide(L)'
;MKYKIMKTIINYLGGAFCSITLMLCFSCNTENKPGATGKIVIRLILAPKIVHPFPENYALKEKMDLNYVSVKNTEDNKEWQLVSAMLNEEGVKWVLHTDEPVKINFGFGSLPIVSPGDSLAISYDGEDFRFAGRGAGKQICWNEIKKIGKKSPPTHSNSRIYATKEYFDWQKYLDDKLAVQIPFLDSCKSQFTDFEYNYLKANIVSLAESDRIQTFRALRTFSRKDSLSCISAADLKEIWDSTQHNYLNKWLQNVSEYYGDIYCISEFNKVEVWQQFDFDFNKDSLGIKDLRNYLYYVNVKKRYKGLLRERLLASILDDQTKTELKKSSTQIMLKDYYNQPGFPEYKQRMKEIETKRAQKIAKSE
;
A
#
# COMPACT_ATOMS: atom_id res chain seq x y z
N MET A 1 -20.10 -47.30 -30.99
CA MET A 1 -20.49 -46.98 -29.60
C MET A 1 -21.12 -45.60 -29.60
N LYS A 2 -22.42 -45.55 -29.30
CA LYS A 2 -23.29 -44.37 -29.40
C LYS A 2 -23.29 -43.66 -28.05
N TYR A 3 -23.10 -42.33 -28.03
CA TYR A 3 -23.68 -41.50 -26.98
C TYR A 3 -24.54 -40.41 -27.62
N LYS A 4 -25.82 -40.79 -27.71
CA LYS A 4 -27.00 -39.94 -27.84
C LYS A 4 -27.51 -39.79 -26.39
N ILE A 5 -28.06 -38.62 -26.05
CA ILE A 5 -28.85 -38.25 -24.83
C ILE A 5 -28.26 -36.99 -24.17
N MET A 6 -28.76 -35.81 -24.55
CA MET A 6 -29.64 -35.00 -23.69
C MET A 6 -30.12 -33.79 -24.51
N LYS A 7 -31.34 -33.90 -25.01
CA LYS A 7 -32.15 -32.81 -25.52
C LYS A 7 -33.37 -32.74 -24.61
N THR A 8 -33.74 -31.53 -24.23
CA THR A 8 -35.01 -31.14 -23.60
C THR A 8 -35.08 -31.26 -22.08
N ILE A 9 -35.05 -30.10 -21.39
CA ILE A 9 -36.19 -29.47 -20.68
C ILE A 9 -35.72 -28.04 -20.34
N ILE A 10 -36.48 -27.04 -20.81
CA ILE A 10 -36.89 -25.79 -20.14
C ILE A 10 -37.61 -24.98 -21.23
N ASN A 11 -38.89 -25.28 -21.38
CA ASN A 11 -39.90 -24.31 -21.76
C ASN A 11 -40.83 -24.28 -20.56
N TYR A 12 -40.92 -23.13 -19.89
CA TYR A 12 -42.08 -22.55 -19.19
C TYR A 12 -41.58 -21.55 -18.13
N LEU A 13 -42.25 -20.39 -18.11
CA LEU A 13 -42.11 -19.24 -17.20
C LEU A 13 -41.17 -18.10 -17.67
N GLY A 14 -41.78 -17.20 -18.43
CA GLY A 14 -41.83 -15.75 -18.13
C GLY A 14 -40.52 -15.00 -17.89
N GLY A 15 -40.09 -14.26 -18.90
CA GLY A 15 -39.59 -12.89 -18.72
C GLY A 15 -38.38 -12.71 -17.81
N ALA A 16 -37.22 -13.24 -18.20
CA ALA A 16 -35.93 -12.66 -17.83
C ALA A 16 -34.92 -12.96 -18.94
N PHE A 17 -34.56 -11.94 -19.72
CA PHE A 17 -33.44 -12.01 -20.67
C PHE A 17 -32.14 -12.18 -19.88
N CYS A 18 -31.75 -13.42 -19.63
CA CYS A 18 -30.43 -13.77 -19.13
C CYS A 18 -29.51 -13.92 -20.35
N SER A 19 -28.76 -12.87 -20.67
CA SER A 19 -27.73 -12.93 -21.72
C SER A 19 -26.54 -13.73 -21.18
N ILE A 20 -26.53 -15.04 -21.43
CA ILE A 20 -25.37 -15.89 -21.20
C ILE A 20 -24.35 -15.54 -22.30
N THR A 21 -23.43 -14.63 -21.99
CA THR A 21 -22.27 -14.36 -22.84
C THR A 21 -21.29 -15.51 -22.63
N LEU A 22 -21.24 -16.42 -23.61
CA LEU A 22 -20.26 -17.50 -23.68
C LEU A 22 -18.87 -16.88 -23.89
N MET A 23 -18.09 -16.74 -22.82
CA MET A 23 -16.73 -16.20 -22.87
C MET A 23 -15.80 -17.28 -23.44
N LEU A 24 -15.65 -17.30 -24.76
CA LEU A 24 -14.67 -18.13 -25.48
C LEU A 24 -13.27 -17.74 -24.99
N CYS A 25 -12.64 -18.65 -24.25
CA CYS A 25 -11.24 -18.56 -23.86
C CYS A 25 -10.37 -18.71 -25.11
N PHE A 26 -10.07 -17.59 -25.78
CA PHE A 26 -9.01 -17.56 -26.78
C PHE A 26 -7.66 -17.75 -26.06
N SER A 27 -7.09 -18.94 -26.21
CA SER A 27 -5.69 -19.19 -25.88
C SER A 27 -4.82 -18.40 -26.87
N CYS A 28 -4.52 -17.14 -26.56
CA CYS A 28 -3.46 -16.42 -27.26
C CYS A 28 -2.12 -17.04 -26.84
N ASN A 29 -1.56 -17.86 -27.73
CA ASN A 29 -0.13 -18.17 -27.74
C ASN A 29 0.62 -16.86 -27.94
N THR A 30 1.17 -16.29 -26.87
CA THR A 30 2.13 -15.19 -26.97
C THR A 30 3.51 -15.80 -27.15
N GLU A 31 4.01 -15.77 -28.40
CA GLU A 31 5.43 -15.95 -28.67
C GLU A 31 6.19 -14.83 -27.94
N ASN A 32 6.97 -15.20 -26.92
CA ASN A 32 7.84 -14.29 -26.19
C ASN A 32 9.00 -13.87 -27.10
N LYS A 33 8.83 -12.79 -27.86
CA LYS A 33 9.98 -12.09 -28.45
C LYS A 33 10.76 -11.38 -27.33
N PRO A 34 12.10 -11.55 -27.24
CA PRO A 34 12.93 -10.78 -26.33
C PRO A 34 12.71 -9.28 -26.57
N GLY A 35 12.33 -8.54 -25.52
CA GLY A 35 11.99 -7.12 -25.60
C GLY A 35 10.49 -6.79 -25.76
N ALA A 36 9.59 -7.79 -25.82
CA ALA A 36 8.16 -7.54 -25.77
C ALA A 36 7.73 -7.18 -24.33
N THR A 37 7.40 -5.92 -24.08
CA THR A 37 6.72 -5.49 -22.86
C THR A 37 5.41 -6.26 -22.71
N GLY A 38 5.14 -6.81 -21.53
CA GLY A 38 3.90 -7.51 -21.29
C GLY A 38 2.68 -6.61 -21.47
N LYS A 39 1.56 -7.20 -21.90
CA LYS A 39 0.33 -6.48 -22.22
C LYS A 39 -0.71 -6.75 -21.13
N ILE A 40 -1.28 -5.70 -20.58
CA ILE A 40 -2.44 -5.76 -19.69
C ILE A 40 -3.65 -5.22 -20.46
N VAL A 41 -4.75 -5.97 -20.45
CA VAL A 41 -6.00 -5.54 -21.08
C VAL A 41 -7.08 -5.45 -20.02
N ILE A 42 -7.72 -4.29 -19.91
CA ILE A 42 -8.82 -4.07 -18.97
C ILE A 42 -10.04 -3.61 -19.77
N ARG A 43 -11.18 -4.24 -19.52
CA ARG A 43 -12.48 -3.86 -20.09
C ARG A 43 -13.44 -3.58 -18.95
N LEU A 44 -14.09 -2.42 -18.98
CA LEU A 44 -15.21 -2.09 -18.11
C LEU A 44 -16.51 -2.22 -18.91
N ILE A 45 -17.32 -3.19 -18.49
CA ILE A 45 -18.65 -3.46 -19.04
C ILE A 45 -19.66 -2.73 -18.16
N LEU A 46 -20.29 -1.69 -18.70
CA LEU A 46 -21.32 -0.92 -18.00
C LEU A 46 -22.68 -1.58 -18.20
N ALA A 47 -23.40 -1.85 -17.11
CA ALA A 47 -24.73 -2.45 -17.20
C ALA A 47 -25.72 -1.50 -17.92
N PRO A 48 -26.66 -2.01 -18.75
CA PRO A 48 -27.58 -1.17 -19.54
C PRO A 48 -28.39 -0.15 -18.71
N LYS A 49 -28.68 -0.45 -17.44
CA LYS A 49 -29.38 0.47 -16.51
C LYS A 49 -28.56 1.70 -16.11
N ILE A 50 -27.23 1.64 -16.22
CA ILE A 50 -26.31 2.78 -16.02
C ILE A 50 -26.16 3.57 -17.32
N VAL A 51 -26.45 2.93 -18.45
CA VAL A 51 -26.26 3.42 -19.82
C VAL A 51 -27.48 4.19 -20.33
N HIS A 52 -28.68 4.04 -19.74
CA HIS A 52 -29.86 4.79 -20.19
C HIS A 52 -30.77 5.33 -19.07
N PRO A 53 -31.18 6.61 -19.13
CA PRO A 53 -30.72 7.62 -20.09
C PRO A 53 -29.34 8.14 -19.65
N PHE A 54 -28.33 8.10 -20.52
CA PHE A 54 -27.12 8.89 -20.31
C PHE A 54 -27.56 10.34 -20.10
N PRO A 55 -27.30 10.98 -18.93
CA PRO A 55 -27.58 12.40 -18.79
C PRO A 55 -26.78 13.18 -19.83
N GLU A 56 -27.41 14.18 -20.47
CA GLU A 56 -26.82 15.05 -21.50
C GLU A 56 -25.51 15.76 -21.06
N ASN A 57 -25.16 15.68 -19.77
CA ASN A 57 -23.96 16.27 -19.17
C ASN A 57 -22.80 15.28 -18.94
N TYR A 58 -22.80 14.11 -19.58
CA TYR A 58 -21.66 13.19 -19.48
C TYR A 58 -20.48 13.61 -20.38
N ALA A 59 -19.71 14.59 -19.90
CA ALA A 59 -18.31 14.80 -20.28
C ALA A 59 -17.42 13.64 -19.77
N LEU A 60 -17.69 12.41 -20.24
CA LEU A 60 -17.09 11.17 -19.72
C LEU A 60 -15.66 10.91 -20.14
N LYS A 61 -15.27 11.38 -21.32
CA LYS A 61 -13.96 11.04 -21.87
C LYS A 61 -12.83 11.42 -20.92
N GLU A 62 -12.91 12.60 -20.30
CA GLU A 62 -11.90 13.07 -19.33
C GLU A 62 -11.94 12.33 -17.98
N LYS A 63 -13.05 11.66 -17.63
CA LYS A 63 -13.23 10.96 -16.34
C LYS A 63 -13.09 9.44 -16.42
N MET A 64 -12.92 8.90 -17.63
CA MET A 64 -12.81 7.46 -17.89
C MET A 64 -11.36 7.02 -18.11
N ASP A 65 -10.40 7.93 -18.04
CA ASP A 65 -9.01 7.56 -18.15
C ASP A 65 -8.56 6.76 -16.93
N LEU A 66 -7.57 5.91 -17.18
CA LEU A 66 -6.99 5.03 -16.18
C LEU A 66 -5.62 5.57 -15.80
N ASN A 67 -5.40 5.70 -14.50
CA ASN A 67 -4.12 6.06 -13.93
C ASN A 67 -3.43 4.80 -13.37
N TYR A 68 -2.15 4.61 -13.66
CA TYR A 68 -1.38 3.50 -13.09
C TYR A 68 0.01 3.90 -12.60
N VAL A 69 0.55 3.10 -11.69
CA VAL A 69 1.91 3.25 -11.16
C VAL A 69 2.52 1.88 -10.86
N SER A 70 3.81 1.69 -11.14
CA SER A 70 4.53 0.45 -10.79
C SER A 70 4.57 0.24 -9.28
N VAL A 71 4.30 -1.00 -8.83
CA VAL A 71 4.35 -1.36 -7.41
C VAL A 71 5.75 -1.75 -6.91
N LYS A 72 6.72 -2.00 -7.80
CA LYS A 72 8.10 -2.29 -7.38
C LYS A 72 8.80 -1.04 -6.82
N ASN A 73 8.33 0.13 -7.23
CA ASN A 73 8.97 1.41 -6.98
C ASN A 73 8.01 2.38 -6.28
N THR A 74 7.47 1.96 -5.13
CA THR A 74 6.55 2.73 -4.26
C THR A 74 7.26 3.86 -3.51
N GLU A 75 7.99 4.69 -4.23
CA GLU A 75 8.48 5.95 -3.68
C GLU A 75 7.36 7.00 -3.80
N ASP A 76 7.23 7.86 -2.80
CA ASP A 76 6.10 8.82 -2.63
C ASP A 76 5.83 9.77 -3.82
N ASN A 77 6.67 9.77 -4.86
CA ASN A 77 6.64 10.75 -5.95
C ASN A 77 6.67 10.15 -7.36
N LYS A 78 6.31 8.88 -7.58
CA LYS A 78 6.12 8.43 -8.97
C LYS A 78 4.85 9.04 -9.55
N GLU A 79 5.01 9.75 -10.66
CA GLU A 79 3.90 10.28 -11.44
C GLU A 79 3.03 9.12 -11.92
N TRP A 80 1.73 9.22 -11.61
CA TRP A 80 0.74 8.33 -12.16
C TRP A 80 0.72 8.51 -13.67
N GLN A 81 0.85 7.39 -14.39
CA GLN A 81 0.80 7.39 -15.84
C GLN A 81 -0.65 7.27 -16.28
N LEU A 82 -1.06 8.13 -17.20
CA LEU A 82 -2.41 8.17 -17.75
C LEU A 82 -2.51 7.26 -18.97
N VAL A 83 -3.59 6.51 -19.06
CA VAL A 83 -3.96 5.69 -20.22
C VAL A 83 -5.35 6.09 -20.66
N SER A 84 -5.43 6.62 -21.88
CA SER A 84 -6.69 7.08 -22.43
C SER A 84 -7.69 5.94 -22.63
N ALA A 85 -8.95 6.20 -22.29
CA ALA A 85 -10.04 5.27 -22.56
C ALA A 85 -10.28 5.08 -24.06
N MET A 86 -10.40 3.82 -24.49
CA MET A 86 -10.97 3.47 -25.80
C MET A 86 -12.44 3.07 -25.62
N LEU A 87 -13.35 3.86 -26.18
CA LEU A 87 -14.79 3.61 -26.12
C LEU A 87 -15.25 2.78 -27.33
N ASN A 88 -16.09 1.78 -27.10
CA ASN A 88 -16.78 1.03 -28.15
C ASN A 88 -18.21 0.66 -27.71
N GLU A 89 -18.96 -0.04 -28.57
CA GLU A 89 -20.34 -0.46 -28.29
C GLU A 89 -20.45 -1.39 -27.06
N GLU A 90 -19.38 -2.09 -26.69
CA GLU A 90 -19.35 -3.03 -25.56
C GLU A 90 -18.97 -2.35 -24.22
N GLY A 91 -18.46 -1.11 -24.25
CA GLY A 91 -18.07 -0.36 -23.06
C GLY A 91 -16.73 0.38 -23.19
N VAL A 92 -15.97 0.39 -22.09
CA VAL A 92 -14.67 1.08 -22.00
C VAL A 92 -13.54 0.05 -22.00
N LYS A 93 -12.49 0.30 -22.78
CA LYS A 93 -11.31 -0.55 -22.85
C LYS A 93 -10.04 0.26 -22.62
N TRP A 94 -9.14 -0.29 -21.80
CA TRP A 94 -7.78 0.18 -21.63
C TRP A 94 -6.80 -0.92 -22.01
N VAL A 95 -5.70 -0.53 -22.65
CA VAL A 95 -4.60 -1.42 -22.98
C VAL A 95 -3.33 -0.77 -22.45
N LEU A 96 -2.64 -1.47 -21.55
CA LEU A 96 -1.41 -1.00 -20.94
C LEU A 96 -0.27 -1.92 -21.36
N HIS A 97 0.90 -1.33 -21.55
CA HIS A 97 2.13 -2.04 -21.88
C HIS A 97 3.13 -1.82 -20.76
N THR A 98 3.38 -2.86 -19.96
CA THR A 98 4.26 -2.84 -18.80
C THR A 98 4.88 -4.22 -18.61
N ASP A 99 6.13 -4.26 -18.19
CA ASP A 99 6.88 -5.45 -17.77
C ASP A 99 6.84 -5.65 -16.25
N GLU A 100 6.29 -4.70 -15.51
CA GLU A 100 6.14 -4.76 -14.05
C GLU A 100 4.68 -4.82 -13.61
N PRO A 101 4.38 -5.43 -12.45
CA PRO A 101 3.08 -5.29 -11.82
C PRO A 101 2.79 -3.82 -11.46
N VAL A 102 1.53 -3.43 -11.60
CA VAL A 102 1.08 -2.04 -11.43
C VAL A 102 -0.14 -1.95 -10.52
N LYS A 103 -0.25 -0.85 -9.79
CA LYS A 103 -1.48 -0.42 -9.12
C LYS A 103 -2.25 0.46 -10.09
N ILE A 104 -3.57 0.31 -10.13
CA ILE A 104 -4.44 0.99 -11.08
C ILE A 104 -5.54 1.74 -10.33
N ASN A 105 -5.78 2.98 -10.71
CA ASN A 105 -6.93 3.79 -10.32
C ASN A 105 -7.72 4.17 -11.57
N PHE A 106 -9.04 4.05 -11.51
CA PHE A 106 -9.97 4.44 -12.57
C PHE A 106 -11.20 5.07 -11.95
N GLY A 107 -12.04 5.76 -12.74
CA GLY A 107 -13.13 6.60 -12.21
C GLY A 107 -14.09 5.92 -11.23
N PHE A 108 -14.20 4.59 -11.25
CA PHE A 108 -15.10 3.82 -10.38
C PHE A 108 -14.39 3.04 -9.27
N GLY A 109 -13.05 2.96 -9.27
CA GLY A 109 -12.37 2.13 -8.29
C GLY A 109 -10.86 2.06 -8.41
N SER A 110 -10.29 1.10 -7.70
CA SER A 110 -8.85 0.82 -7.74
C SER A 110 -8.59 -0.68 -7.73
N LEU A 111 -7.60 -1.09 -8.49
CA LEU A 111 -7.04 -2.44 -8.48
C LEU A 111 -5.68 -2.36 -7.78
N PRO A 112 -5.49 -3.05 -6.64
CA PRO A 112 -4.27 -2.91 -5.84
C PRO A 112 -3.02 -3.40 -6.58
N ILE A 113 -3.20 -4.38 -7.47
CA ILE A 113 -2.14 -5.02 -8.23
C ILE A 113 -2.72 -5.67 -9.48
N VAL A 114 -2.12 -5.41 -10.63
CA VAL A 114 -2.40 -6.05 -11.92
C VAL A 114 -1.05 -6.35 -12.57
N SER A 115 -0.88 -7.56 -13.09
CA SER A 115 0.40 -8.02 -13.62
C SER A 115 0.42 -8.10 -15.15
N PRO A 116 1.61 -8.01 -15.75
CA PRO A 116 1.79 -8.25 -17.17
C PRO A 116 1.13 -9.56 -17.62
N GLY A 117 0.30 -9.50 -18.66
CA GLY A 117 -0.45 -10.65 -19.17
C GLY A 117 -1.86 -10.81 -18.60
N ASP A 118 -2.25 -10.06 -17.55
CA ASP A 118 -3.62 -10.04 -17.04
C ASP A 118 -4.60 -9.46 -18.10
N SER A 119 -5.80 -10.04 -18.15
CA SER A 119 -6.89 -9.63 -19.04
C SER A 119 -8.19 -9.62 -18.24
N LEU A 120 -8.57 -8.45 -17.74
CA LEU A 120 -9.67 -8.27 -16.80
C LEU A 120 -10.90 -7.70 -17.51
N ALA A 121 -12.04 -8.36 -17.32
CA ALA A 121 -13.35 -7.77 -17.57
C ALA A 121 -13.98 -7.41 -16.21
N ILE A 122 -14.34 -6.14 -16.04
CA ILE A 122 -14.91 -5.58 -14.83
C ILE A 122 -16.35 -5.20 -15.15
N SER A 123 -17.30 -5.67 -14.36
CA SER A 123 -18.70 -5.21 -14.42
C SER A 123 -19.14 -4.72 -13.06
N TYR A 124 -19.92 -3.65 -13.03
CA TYR A 124 -20.51 -3.10 -11.80
C TYR A 124 -22.03 -3.29 -11.85
N ASP A 125 -22.60 -3.95 -10.83
CA ASP A 125 -24.03 -4.23 -10.75
C ASP A 125 -24.82 -3.22 -9.90
N GLY A 126 -24.14 -2.22 -9.35
CA GLY A 126 -24.74 -1.22 -8.45
C GLY A 126 -24.29 -1.40 -6.99
N GLU A 127 -23.86 -2.60 -6.61
CA GLU A 127 -23.43 -2.92 -5.25
C GLU A 127 -21.94 -3.30 -5.20
N ASP A 128 -21.51 -4.18 -6.11
CA ASP A 128 -20.17 -4.74 -6.11
C ASP A 128 -19.56 -4.79 -7.53
N PHE A 129 -18.23 -4.88 -7.56
CA PHE A 129 -17.48 -5.19 -8.78
C PHE A 129 -17.37 -6.69 -8.97
N ARG A 130 -17.72 -7.17 -10.16
CA ARG A 130 -17.47 -8.54 -10.61
C ARG A 130 -16.31 -8.54 -11.61
N PHE A 131 -15.44 -9.53 -11.47
CA PHE A 131 -14.24 -9.67 -12.28
C PHE A 131 -14.27 -10.99 -13.04
N ALA A 132 -13.88 -10.95 -14.31
CA ALA A 132 -13.71 -12.12 -15.16
C ALA A 132 -12.42 -12.02 -15.98
N GLY A 133 -11.95 -13.15 -16.50
CA GLY A 133 -10.71 -13.25 -17.28
C GLY A 133 -9.45 -13.55 -16.46
N ARG A 134 -8.29 -13.39 -17.09
CA ARG A 134 -6.98 -13.71 -16.47
C ARG A 134 -6.62 -12.64 -15.45
N GLY A 135 -6.28 -13.06 -14.23
CA GLY A 135 -6.02 -12.16 -13.11
C GLY A 135 -7.27 -11.81 -12.29
N ALA A 136 -8.47 -12.24 -12.70
CA ALA A 136 -9.71 -11.93 -11.98
C ALA A 136 -9.72 -12.49 -10.55
N GLY A 137 -9.17 -13.69 -10.35
CA GLY A 137 -9.04 -14.30 -9.02
C GLY A 137 -8.33 -13.38 -8.02
N LYS A 138 -7.23 -12.73 -8.45
CA LYS A 138 -6.48 -11.77 -7.62
C LYS A 138 -7.37 -10.65 -7.10
N GLN A 139 -8.20 -10.09 -7.99
CA GLN A 139 -9.11 -8.99 -7.66
C GLN A 139 -10.26 -9.45 -6.76
N ILE A 140 -10.81 -10.64 -7.03
CA ILE A 140 -11.83 -11.27 -6.19
C ILE A 140 -11.29 -11.49 -4.77
N CYS A 141 -10.12 -12.13 -4.64
CA CYS A 141 -9.50 -12.38 -3.36
C CYS A 141 -9.25 -11.06 -2.60
N TRP A 142 -8.73 -10.03 -3.27
CA TRP A 142 -8.53 -8.73 -2.64
C TRP A 142 -9.82 -8.06 -2.17
N ASN A 143 -10.88 -8.13 -2.96
CA ASN A 143 -12.19 -7.59 -2.57
C ASN A 143 -12.76 -8.32 -1.35
N GLU A 144 -12.60 -9.64 -1.28
CA GLU A 144 -13.00 -10.41 -0.09
C GLU A 144 -12.15 -10.06 1.13
N ILE A 145 -10.82 -9.89 1.01
CA ILE A 145 -9.95 -9.41 2.10
C ILE A 145 -10.44 -8.05 2.63
N LYS A 146 -10.82 -7.14 1.74
CA LYS A 146 -11.39 -5.84 2.11
C LYS A 146 -12.72 -6.01 2.85
N LYS A 147 -13.62 -6.86 2.37
CA LYS A 147 -14.92 -7.14 3.00
C LYS A 147 -14.75 -7.72 4.40
N ILE A 148 -13.94 -8.76 4.55
CA ILE A 148 -13.62 -9.40 5.83
C ILE A 148 -12.98 -8.41 6.81
N GLY A 149 -12.14 -7.50 6.30
CA GLY A 149 -11.50 -6.46 7.07
C GLY A 149 -12.41 -5.32 7.55
N LYS A 150 -13.65 -5.22 7.05
CA LYS A 150 -14.64 -4.21 7.47
C LYS A 150 -15.26 -4.59 8.81
N LYS A 151 -14.47 -4.58 9.88
CA LYS A 151 -14.98 -4.54 11.27
C LYS A 151 -14.92 -3.11 11.77
N SER A 152 -15.96 -2.68 12.50
CA SER A 152 -15.96 -1.37 13.15
C SER A 152 -14.78 -1.27 14.13
N PRO A 153 -13.99 -0.18 14.07
CA PRO A 153 -12.94 0.03 15.06
C PRO A 153 -13.54 0.25 16.47
N PRO A 154 -12.77 0.03 17.56
CA PRO A 154 -13.26 0.20 18.93
C PRO A 154 -13.70 1.62 19.25
N THR A 155 -13.02 2.62 18.67
CA THR A 155 -13.37 4.03 18.79
C THR A 155 -13.30 4.72 17.42
N HIS A 156 -13.81 5.96 17.34
CA HIS A 156 -13.82 6.72 16.08
C HIS A 156 -12.42 7.07 15.54
N SER A 157 -11.37 7.03 16.35
CA SER A 157 -10.04 7.47 15.93
C SER A 157 -8.91 6.80 16.70
N ASN A 158 -7.99 6.19 15.97
CA ASN A 158 -6.73 5.64 16.47
C ASN A 158 -5.73 6.72 16.93
N SER A 159 -6.01 8.01 16.67
CA SER A 159 -5.16 9.15 17.05
C SER A 159 -5.62 9.85 18.33
N ARG A 160 -6.71 9.38 18.94
CA ARG A 160 -7.29 9.95 20.16
C ARG A 160 -7.52 8.81 21.16
N ILE A 161 -6.52 8.59 22.01
CA ILE A 161 -6.51 7.55 23.04
C ILE A 161 -6.30 8.22 24.38
N TYR A 162 -7.23 8.02 25.31
CA TYR A 162 -7.24 8.67 26.63
C TYR A 162 -7.15 7.67 27.79
N ALA A 163 -7.05 6.38 27.49
CA ALA A 163 -6.89 5.36 28.51
C ALA A 163 -6.14 4.14 27.96
N THR A 164 -5.43 3.45 28.85
CA THR A 164 -4.76 2.18 28.55
C THR A 164 -5.76 1.11 28.07
N LYS A 165 -7.00 1.11 28.58
CA LYS A 165 -8.05 0.21 28.10
C LYS A 165 -8.36 0.43 26.61
N GLU A 166 -8.57 1.68 26.20
CA GLU A 166 -8.85 2.02 24.79
C GLU A 166 -7.70 1.57 23.89
N TYR A 167 -6.46 1.77 24.35
CA TYR A 167 -5.28 1.29 23.64
C TYR A 167 -5.32 -0.23 23.42
N PHE A 168 -5.58 -1.02 24.47
CA PHE A 168 -5.64 -2.48 24.37
C PHE A 168 -6.85 -2.99 23.57
N ASP A 169 -7.98 -2.29 23.61
CA ASP A 169 -9.12 -2.58 22.74
C ASP A 169 -8.72 -2.44 21.25
N TRP A 170 -7.92 -1.42 20.91
CA TRP A 170 -7.32 -1.26 19.58
C TRP A 170 -6.33 -2.38 19.24
N GLN A 171 -5.46 -2.78 20.16
CA GLN A 171 -4.51 -3.88 19.92
C GLN A 171 -5.26 -5.16 19.55
N LYS A 172 -6.28 -5.51 20.35
CA LYS A 172 -7.13 -6.69 20.12
C LYS A 172 -7.86 -6.60 18.78
N TYR A 173 -8.45 -5.45 18.46
CA TYR A 173 -9.12 -5.24 17.18
C TYR A 173 -8.18 -5.50 15.98
N LEU A 174 -6.94 -5.01 16.04
CA LEU A 174 -5.95 -5.19 14.98
C LEU A 174 -5.49 -6.66 14.88
N ASP A 175 -5.28 -7.32 16.02
CA ASP A 175 -4.97 -8.75 16.07
C ASP A 175 -6.10 -9.60 15.47
N ASP A 176 -7.34 -9.36 15.88
CA ASP A 176 -8.54 -10.05 15.37
C ASP A 176 -8.75 -9.80 13.87
N LYS A 177 -8.34 -8.64 13.36
CA LYS A 177 -8.41 -8.30 11.94
C LYS A 177 -7.35 -9.07 11.15
N LEU A 178 -6.09 -9.05 11.59
CA LEU A 178 -5.00 -9.77 10.93
C LEU A 178 -5.18 -11.29 11.00
N ALA A 179 -5.72 -11.81 12.11
CA ALA A 179 -6.01 -13.22 12.32
C ALA A 179 -7.01 -13.80 11.31
N VAL A 180 -7.80 -12.96 10.63
CA VAL A 180 -8.72 -13.40 9.57
C VAL A 180 -8.19 -13.03 8.17
N GLN A 181 -7.63 -11.84 8.01
CA GLN A 181 -7.14 -11.38 6.70
C GLN A 181 -5.93 -12.18 6.19
N ILE A 182 -4.96 -12.49 7.07
CA ILE A 182 -3.75 -13.19 6.65
C ILE A 182 -4.03 -14.63 6.23
N PRO A 183 -4.75 -15.47 7.00
CA PRO A 183 -5.10 -16.82 6.56
C PRO A 183 -5.92 -16.85 5.27
N PHE A 184 -6.82 -15.88 5.07
CA PHE A 184 -7.56 -15.79 3.81
C PHE A 184 -6.64 -15.47 2.63
N LEU A 185 -5.72 -14.50 2.77
CA LEU A 185 -4.71 -14.23 1.74
C LEU A 185 -3.84 -15.46 1.44
N ASP A 186 -3.43 -16.20 2.48
CA ASP A 186 -2.65 -17.43 2.36
C ASP A 186 -3.41 -18.51 1.57
N SER A 187 -4.72 -18.63 1.77
CA SER A 187 -5.57 -19.56 1.00
C SER A 187 -5.67 -19.20 -0.50
N CYS A 188 -5.48 -17.92 -0.84
CA CYS A 188 -5.46 -17.45 -2.22
C CYS A 188 -4.05 -17.48 -2.84
N LYS A 189 -3.00 -17.92 -2.14
CA LYS A 189 -1.60 -17.73 -2.58
C LYS A 189 -1.33 -18.23 -3.99
N SER A 190 -1.97 -19.32 -4.41
CA SER A 190 -1.84 -19.91 -5.76
C SER A 190 -2.27 -18.98 -6.91
N GLN A 191 -3.00 -17.90 -6.61
CA GLN A 191 -3.48 -16.93 -7.60
C GLN A 191 -2.47 -15.79 -7.84
N PHE A 192 -1.40 -15.74 -7.05
CA PHE A 192 -0.40 -14.68 -7.04
C PHE A 192 0.98 -15.24 -7.34
N THR A 193 1.82 -14.44 -7.97
CA THR A 193 3.27 -14.62 -7.89
C THR A 193 3.77 -14.35 -6.47
N ASP A 194 4.95 -14.84 -6.12
CA ASP A 194 5.52 -14.60 -4.78
C ASP A 194 5.67 -13.11 -4.46
N PHE A 195 6.06 -12.31 -5.46
CA PHE A 195 6.13 -10.86 -5.35
C PHE A 195 4.76 -10.25 -5.03
N GLU A 196 3.72 -10.59 -5.80
CA GLU A 196 2.37 -10.04 -5.59
C GLU A 196 1.80 -10.42 -4.23
N TYR A 197 1.97 -11.68 -3.81
CA TYR A 197 1.55 -12.15 -2.49
C TYR A 197 2.25 -11.38 -1.37
N ASN A 198 3.57 -11.24 -1.44
CA ASN A 198 4.34 -10.53 -0.41
C ASN A 198 4.02 -9.04 -0.39
N TYR A 199 3.76 -8.41 -1.55
CA TYR A 199 3.29 -7.03 -1.65
C TYR A 199 1.95 -6.82 -0.96
N LEU A 200 0.96 -7.68 -1.23
CA LEU A 200 -0.35 -7.59 -0.59
C LEU A 200 -0.26 -7.85 0.91
N LYS A 201 0.51 -8.86 1.32
CA LYS A 201 0.76 -9.17 2.73
C LYS A 201 1.41 -8.00 3.46
N ALA A 202 2.44 -7.39 2.87
CA ALA A 202 3.12 -6.23 3.43
C ALA A 202 2.15 -5.07 3.62
N ASN A 203 1.30 -4.76 2.64
CA ASN A 203 0.31 -3.69 2.75
C ASN A 203 -0.73 -3.94 3.86
N ILE A 204 -1.24 -5.18 3.98
CA ILE A 204 -2.20 -5.52 5.04
C ILE A 204 -1.56 -5.35 6.42
N VAL A 205 -0.36 -5.90 6.60
CA VAL A 205 0.36 -5.84 7.88
C VAL A 205 0.77 -4.41 8.20
N SER A 206 1.34 -3.66 7.25
CA SER A 206 1.80 -2.29 7.48
C SER A 206 0.67 -1.32 7.85
N LEU A 207 -0.54 -1.51 7.29
CA LEU A 207 -1.69 -0.70 7.69
C LEU A 207 -2.08 -0.96 9.16
N ALA A 208 -2.13 -2.23 9.57
CA ALA A 208 -2.45 -2.57 10.96
C ALA A 208 -1.36 -2.10 11.93
N GLU A 209 -0.09 -2.28 11.58
CA GLU A 209 1.04 -1.82 12.40
C GLU A 209 1.13 -0.29 12.44
N SER A 210 0.76 0.42 11.36
CA SER A 210 0.65 1.88 11.38
C SER A 210 -0.41 2.36 12.37
N ASP A 211 -1.59 1.73 12.38
CA ASP A 211 -2.65 2.03 13.37
C ASP A 211 -2.17 1.72 14.80
N ARG A 212 -1.44 0.62 14.98
CA ARG A 212 -0.85 0.21 16.26
C ARG A 212 0.15 1.25 16.78
N ILE A 213 1.03 1.75 15.92
CA ILE A 213 2.00 2.81 16.28
C ILE A 213 1.26 4.12 16.57
N GLN A 214 0.23 4.46 15.78
CA GLN A 214 -0.54 5.69 15.96
C GLN A 214 -1.28 5.71 17.31
N THR A 215 -1.91 4.60 17.69
CA THR A 215 -2.56 4.45 19.01
C THR A 215 -1.55 4.56 20.15
N PHE A 216 -0.36 3.96 20.01
CA PHE A 216 0.71 4.12 21.00
C PHE A 216 1.16 5.58 21.14
N ARG A 217 1.36 6.28 20.02
CA ARG A 217 1.72 7.71 20.01
C ARG A 217 0.65 8.57 20.67
N ALA A 218 -0.62 8.26 20.46
CA ALA A 218 -1.73 8.93 21.10
C ALA A 218 -1.73 8.70 22.63
N LEU A 219 -1.59 7.44 23.07
CA LEU A 219 -1.48 7.09 24.49
C LEU A 219 -0.30 7.81 25.17
N ARG A 220 0.88 7.80 24.53
CA ARG A 220 2.04 8.54 25.01
C ARG A 220 1.74 10.04 25.12
N THR A 221 1.10 10.62 24.12
CA THR A 221 0.75 12.06 24.13
C THR A 221 -0.19 12.38 25.28
N PHE A 222 -1.19 11.53 25.53
CA PHE A 222 -2.08 11.63 26.68
C PHE A 222 -1.31 11.55 28.01
N SER A 223 -0.45 10.53 28.18
CA SER A 223 0.35 10.34 29.41
C SER A 223 1.21 11.56 29.77
N ARG A 224 1.67 12.31 28.76
CA ARG A 224 2.51 13.51 28.97
C ARG A 224 1.72 14.77 29.27
N LYS A 225 0.50 14.89 28.76
CA LYS A 225 -0.32 16.10 28.85
C LYS A 225 -1.25 16.08 30.05
N ASP A 226 -1.71 14.91 30.43
CA ASP A 226 -2.68 14.75 31.50
C ASP A 226 -1.97 14.35 32.79
N SER A 227 -1.99 15.24 33.77
CA SER A 227 -1.43 15.01 35.10
C SER A 227 -2.13 13.89 35.87
N LEU A 228 -3.32 13.46 35.43
CA LEU A 228 -4.09 12.37 36.02
C LEU A 228 -3.84 11.01 35.33
N SER A 229 -3.02 10.96 34.28
CA SER A 229 -2.91 9.78 33.44
C SER A 229 -2.33 8.54 34.14
N CYS A 230 -1.67 8.66 35.30
CA CYS A 230 -1.03 7.56 36.06
C CYS A 230 -0.11 6.63 35.24
N ILE A 231 0.21 6.97 33.98
CA ILE A 231 1.03 6.18 33.07
C ILE A 231 2.46 6.73 33.14
N SER A 232 3.35 5.93 33.71
CA SER A 232 4.77 6.25 33.79
C SER A 232 5.53 5.92 32.49
N ALA A 233 6.77 6.38 32.40
CA ALA A 233 7.69 5.99 31.33
C ALA A 233 7.93 4.47 31.27
N ALA A 234 7.97 3.81 32.43
CA ALA A 234 8.13 2.36 32.53
C ALA A 234 6.91 1.63 31.97
N ASP A 235 5.70 2.12 32.26
CA ASP A 235 4.46 1.56 31.72
C ASP A 235 4.43 1.68 30.18
N LEU A 236 4.85 2.83 29.63
CA LEU A 236 4.94 3.00 28.18
C LEU A 236 5.93 2.00 27.53
N LYS A 237 7.03 1.70 28.20
CA LYS A 237 8.03 0.73 27.74
C LYS A 237 7.46 -0.69 27.74
N GLU A 238 6.83 -1.10 28.82
CA GLU A 238 6.17 -2.40 28.92
C GLU A 238 5.06 -2.55 27.88
N ILE A 239 4.24 -1.51 27.69
CA ILE A 239 3.19 -1.47 26.67
C ILE A 239 3.78 -1.60 25.27
N TRP A 240 4.87 -0.90 24.96
CA TRP A 240 5.54 -1.02 23.65
C TRP A 240 6.09 -2.44 23.44
N ASP A 241 6.85 -2.97 24.39
CA ASP A 241 7.50 -4.27 24.29
C ASP A 241 6.49 -5.42 24.14
N SER A 242 5.36 -5.34 24.84
CA SER A 242 4.32 -6.38 24.83
C SER A 242 3.46 -6.39 23.56
N THR A 243 3.39 -5.29 22.80
CA THR A 243 2.43 -5.15 21.70
C THR A 243 3.05 -5.08 20.32
N GLN A 244 4.28 -4.58 20.21
CA GLN A 244 4.86 -4.29 18.89
C GLN A 244 5.73 -5.42 18.33
N HIS A 245 6.14 -6.40 19.14
CA HIS A 245 7.07 -7.44 18.70
C HIS A 245 6.41 -8.75 18.27
N ASN A 246 5.18 -8.66 17.73
CA ASN A 246 4.46 -9.79 17.16
C ASN A 246 5.18 -10.35 15.91
N TYR A 247 4.83 -11.58 15.51
CA TYR A 247 5.52 -12.28 14.43
C TYR A 247 5.35 -11.59 13.06
N LEU A 248 4.22 -10.94 12.80
CA LEU A 248 3.93 -10.26 11.54
C LEU A 248 4.76 -8.99 11.41
N ASN A 249 4.90 -8.21 12.48
CA ASN A 249 5.77 -7.04 12.48
C ASN A 249 7.24 -7.45 12.33
N LYS A 250 7.68 -8.50 13.04
CA LYS A 250 9.03 -9.07 12.85
C LYS A 250 9.26 -9.53 11.43
N TRP A 251 8.29 -10.19 10.80
CA TRP A 251 8.35 -10.55 9.39
C TRP A 251 8.50 -9.30 8.51
N LEU A 252 7.65 -8.29 8.70
CA LEU A 252 7.63 -7.05 7.92
C LEU A 252 8.98 -6.31 7.99
N GLN A 253 9.60 -6.25 9.16
CA GLN A 253 10.91 -5.62 9.38
C GLN A 253 12.08 -6.37 8.70
N ASN A 254 11.91 -7.66 8.42
CA ASN A 254 12.94 -8.50 7.80
C ASN A 254 12.77 -8.66 6.28
N VAL A 255 11.74 -8.06 5.68
CA VAL A 255 11.56 -8.07 4.22
C VAL A 255 12.58 -7.13 3.57
N SER A 256 13.69 -7.70 3.08
CA SER A 256 14.82 -6.94 2.53
C SER A 256 14.49 -6.14 1.27
N GLU A 257 13.58 -6.65 0.43
CA GLU A 257 13.07 -5.98 -0.78
C GLU A 257 11.94 -4.99 -0.50
N TYR A 258 11.47 -4.92 0.76
CA TYR A 258 10.30 -4.21 1.27
C TYR A 258 9.30 -3.66 0.26
N TYR A 259 8.14 -4.33 0.21
CA TYR A 259 7.07 -4.09 -0.75
C TYR A 259 5.99 -3.10 -0.26
N GLY A 260 6.06 -2.65 0.99
CA GLY A 260 5.03 -1.81 1.61
C GLY A 260 5.33 -0.31 1.55
N ASP A 261 4.49 0.46 2.23
CA ASP A 261 4.75 1.87 2.55
C ASP A 261 5.82 1.98 3.65
N ILE A 262 6.92 2.69 3.36
CA ILE A 262 8.04 2.83 4.29
C ILE A 262 7.69 3.66 5.53
N TYR A 263 6.59 4.42 5.49
CA TYR A 263 6.12 5.25 6.59
C TYR A 263 5.94 4.44 7.87
N CYS A 264 5.29 3.28 7.79
CA CYS A 264 5.07 2.41 8.96
C CYS A 264 6.40 2.04 9.65
N ILE A 265 7.40 1.60 8.88
CA ILE A 265 8.70 1.20 9.42
C ILE A 265 9.52 2.40 9.89
N SER A 266 9.39 3.54 9.22
CA SER A 266 9.99 4.81 9.65
C SER A 266 9.44 5.25 11.00
N GLU A 267 8.12 5.16 11.20
CA GLU A 267 7.49 5.48 12.48
C GLU A 267 7.86 4.49 13.57
N PHE A 268 7.89 3.19 13.27
CA PHE A 268 8.39 2.17 14.19
C PHE A 268 9.82 2.48 14.64
N ASN A 269 10.72 2.80 13.70
CA ASN A 269 12.10 3.19 13.98
C ASN A 269 12.20 4.41 14.92
N LYS A 270 11.33 5.40 14.77
CA LYS A 270 11.30 6.58 15.65
C LYS A 270 10.96 6.19 17.07
N VAL A 271 9.93 5.36 17.26
CA VAL A 271 9.49 4.95 18.59
C VAL A 271 10.52 4.05 19.28
N GLU A 272 11.18 3.15 18.54
CA GLU A 272 12.30 2.34 19.05
C GLU A 272 13.46 3.21 19.56
N VAL A 273 13.75 4.32 18.87
CA VAL A 273 14.75 5.29 19.37
C VAL A 273 14.22 5.99 20.62
N TRP A 274 12.94 6.35 20.71
CA TRP A 274 12.38 6.97 21.92
C TRP A 274 12.47 6.06 23.14
N GLN A 275 12.27 4.76 22.93
CA GLN A 275 12.35 3.76 23.99
C GLN A 275 13.75 3.64 24.60
N GLN A 276 14.82 3.85 23.80
CA GLN A 276 16.21 3.84 24.29
C GLN A 276 16.50 4.95 25.32
N PHE A 277 15.62 5.96 25.38
CA PHE A 277 15.70 7.09 26.30
C PHE A 277 14.46 7.14 27.21
N ASP A 278 13.86 5.97 27.49
CA ASP A 278 12.70 5.80 28.37
C ASP A 278 11.55 6.78 28.08
N PHE A 279 11.37 7.16 26.81
CA PHE A 279 10.38 8.12 26.33
C PHE A 279 10.43 9.54 26.95
N ASP A 280 11.45 9.87 27.75
CA ASP A 280 11.66 11.18 28.38
C ASP A 280 12.50 12.09 27.47
N PHE A 281 11.88 13.16 26.97
CA PHE A 281 12.52 14.09 26.04
C PHE A 281 13.11 15.30 26.75
N ASN A 282 12.84 15.47 28.04
CA ASN A 282 13.26 16.63 28.82
C ASN A 282 14.65 16.41 29.45
N LYS A 283 15.07 15.15 29.59
CA LYS A 283 16.34 14.77 30.22
C LYS A 283 17.42 14.33 29.23
N ASP A 284 17.12 14.35 27.92
CA ASP A 284 17.98 13.68 26.93
C ASP A 284 18.22 14.47 25.63
N SER A 285 19.23 14.00 24.91
CA SER A 285 19.59 14.22 23.51
C SER A 285 18.40 14.27 22.55
N LEU A 286 17.28 13.62 22.88
CA LEU A 286 16.03 13.66 22.13
C LEU A 286 15.37 15.05 22.11
N GLY A 287 15.64 15.92 23.07
CA GLY A 287 15.14 17.30 23.07
C GLY A 287 15.74 18.14 21.93
N ILE A 288 16.93 17.78 21.47
CA ILE A 288 17.62 18.43 20.36
C ILE A 288 17.19 17.75 19.05
N LYS A 289 16.41 18.45 18.22
CA LYS A 289 15.87 17.93 16.96
C LYS A 289 16.94 17.25 16.10
N ASP A 290 18.09 17.89 15.95
CA ASP A 290 19.17 17.46 15.07
C ASP A 290 19.79 16.14 15.54
N LEU A 291 20.04 16.03 16.84
CA LEU A 291 20.59 14.83 17.46
C LEU A 291 19.57 13.69 17.40
N ARG A 292 18.29 13.97 17.63
CA ARG A 292 17.20 12.99 17.48
C ARG A 292 17.12 12.43 16.06
N ASN A 293 17.24 13.27 15.03
CA ASN A 293 17.20 12.80 13.63
C ASN A 293 18.45 11.98 13.27
N TYR A 294 19.61 12.37 13.78
CA TYR A 294 20.82 11.56 13.68
C TYR A 294 20.67 10.18 14.36
N LEU A 295 20.03 10.12 15.53
CA LEU A 295 19.75 8.86 16.22
C LEU A 295 18.81 7.96 15.41
N TYR A 296 17.77 8.52 14.77
CA TYR A 296 16.92 7.75 13.85
C TYR A 296 17.72 7.15 12.70
N TYR A 297 18.61 7.95 12.10
CA TYR A 297 19.47 7.53 10.99
C TYR A 297 20.41 6.38 11.41
N VAL A 298 21.08 6.52 12.55
CA VAL A 298 21.97 5.49 13.10
C VAL A 298 21.21 4.20 13.42
N ASN A 299 20.01 4.31 14.01
CA ASN A 299 19.19 3.13 14.33
C ASN A 299 18.77 2.37 13.06
N VAL A 300 18.45 3.07 11.97
CA VAL A 300 18.15 2.44 10.68
C VAL A 300 19.35 1.64 10.17
N LYS A 301 20.55 2.22 10.20
CA LYS A 301 21.78 1.53 9.77
C LYS A 301 22.07 0.26 10.56
N LYS A 302 21.75 0.26 11.86
CA LYS A 302 21.97 -0.87 12.77
C LYS A 302 20.97 -2.01 12.54
N ARG A 303 19.69 -1.68 12.37
CA ARG A 303 18.59 -2.67 12.39
C ARG A 303 18.23 -3.24 11.03
N TYR A 304 18.21 -2.40 9.99
CA TYR A 304 17.69 -2.80 8.69
C TYR A 304 18.80 -3.11 7.69
N LYS A 305 18.46 -3.89 6.65
CA LYS A 305 19.38 -4.30 5.57
C LYS A 305 18.69 -4.19 4.21
N GLY A 306 19.48 -4.30 3.15
CA GLY A 306 18.97 -4.34 1.77
C GLY A 306 18.26 -3.05 1.36
N LEU A 307 17.28 -3.19 0.48
CA LEU A 307 16.53 -2.07 -0.09
C LEU A 307 15.71 -1.32 0.96
N LEU A 308 15.18 -2.02 1.97
CA LEU A 308 14.46 -1.39 3.09
C LEU A 308 15.32 -0.36 3.82
N ARG A 309 16.56 -0.72 4.19
CA ARG A 309 17.50 0.21 4.82
C ARG A 309 17.69 1.45 3.97
N GLU A 310 17.90 1.25 2.68
CA GLU A 310 18.27 2.31 1.74
C GLU A 310 17.11 3.29 1.53
N ARG A 311 15.88 2.78 1.42
CA ARG A 311 14.66 3.59 1.39
C ARG A 311 14.46 4.38 2.68
N LEU A 312 14.69 3.77 3.83
CA LEU A 312 14.56 4.45 5.13
C LEU A 312 15.62 5.55 5.30
N LEU A 313 16.88 5.30 4.94
CA LEU A 313 17.94 6.30 5.00
C LEU A 313 17.65 7.47 4.06
N ALA A 314 17.26 7.19 2.82
CA ALA A 314 16.89 8.22 1.86
C ALA A 314 15.67 9.03 2.33
N SER A 315 14.66 8.39 2.92
CA SER A 315 13.48 9.08 3.49
C SER A 315 13.85 10.01 4.65
N ILE A 316 14.70 9.56 5.59
CA ILE A 316 15.17 10.40 6.68
C ILE A 316 15.95 11.59 6.13
N LEU A 317 16.89 11.37 5.21
CA LEU A 317 17.67 12.45 4.60
C LEU A 317 16.78 13.42 3.82
N ASP A 318 15.82 12.92 3.04
CA ASP A 318 14.84 13.73 2.32
C ASP A 318 14.03 14.60 3.29
N ASP A 319 13.63 14.13 4.46
CA ASP A 319 12.97 14.98 5.45
C ASP A 319 13.92 16.04 6.03
N GLN A 320 15.14 15.65 6.42
CA GLN A 320 16.13 16.56 7.01
C GLN A 320 16.53 17.69 6.06
N THR A 321 16.82 17.37 4.80
CA THR A 321 17.27 18.38 3.86
C THR A 321 16.16 19.39 3.52
N LYS A 322 14.88 19.19 3.93
CA LYS A 322 13.76 20.12 3.59
C LYS A 322 13.89 21.39 4.39
N THR A 323 14.38 21.24 5.61
CA THR A 323 14.43 22.31 6.60
C THR A 323 15.86 22.73 6.91
N GLU A 324 16.85 21.84 6.70
CA GLU A 324 18.14 21.94 7.41
C GLU A 324 19.34 21.49 6.56
N LEU A 325 19.33 21.77 5.24
CA LEU A 325 20.40 21.31 4.32
C LEU A 325 21.80 21.78 4.76
N LYS A 326 21.96 23.02 5.20
CA LYS A 326 23.26 23.60 5.61
C LYS A 326 23.72 23.17 7.03
N LYS A 327 22.93 22.40 7.79
CA LYS A 327 23.30 22.00 9.16
C LYS A 327 24.38 20.93 9.18
N SER A 328 25.26 20.99 10.19
CA SER A 328 26.39 20.06 10.34
C SER A 328 25.95 18.60 10.47
N SER A 329 24.92 18.31 11.26
CA SER A 329 24.35 16.96 11.40
C SER A 329 23.86 16.39 10.08
N THR A 330 23.14 17.19 9.29
CA THR A 330 22.67 16.81 7.94
C THR A 330 23.84 16.51 7.01
N GLN A 331 24.86 17.36 6.99
CA GLN A 331 26.06 17.16 6.17
C GLN A 331 26.85 15.91 6.58
N ILE A 332 26.93 15.60 7.88
CA ILE A 332 27.53 14.36 8.39
C ILE A 332 26.75 13.14 7.87
N MET A 333 25.42 13.15 7.99
CA MET A 333 24.58 12.03 7.52
C MET A 333 24.65 11.85 5.99
N LEU A 334 24.68 12.93 5.22
CA LEU A 334 24.83 12.88 3.76
C LEU A 334 26.19 12.31 3.34
N LYS A 335 27.28 12.80 3.94
CA LYS A 335 28.63 12.29 3.69
C LYS A 335 28.72 10.80 4.03
N ASP A 336 28.22 10.41 5.19
CA ASP A 336 28.17 9.01 5.61
C ASP A 336 27.32 8.16 4.64
N TYR A 337 26.16 8.66 4.20
CA TYR A 337 25.29 7.96 3.24
C TYR A 337 25.98 7.72 1.89
N TYR A 338 26.66 8.72 1.34
CA TYR A 338 27.35 8.57 0.06
C TYR A 338 28.55 7.63 0.10
N ASN A 339 29.22 7.53 1.25
CA ASN A 339 30.37 6.65 1.45
C ASN A 339 29.99 5.19 1.71
N GLN A 340 28.76 4.91 2.14
CA GLN A 340 28.30 3.54 2.37
C GLN A 340 28.09 2.79 1.04
N PRO A 341 28.35 1.47 0.96
CA PRO A 341 27.88 0.68 -0.18
C PRO A 341 26.34 0.68 -0.21
N GLY A 342 25.75 0.71 -1.38
CA GLY A 342 24.29 0.82 -1.54
C GLY A 342 23.88 0.92 -2.99
N PHE A 343 22.62 1.31 -3.21
CA PHE A 343 22.00 1.38 -4.53
C PHE A 343 22.33 2.71 -5.23
N PRO A 344 23.04 2.70 -6.38
CA PRO A 344 23.44 3.92 -7.08
C PRO A 344 22.26 4.85 -7.42
N GLU A 345 21.12 4.29 -7.79
CA GLU A 345 19.91 5.01 -8.15
C GLU A 345 19.36 5.84 -6.98
N TYR A 346 19.40 5.32 -5.76
CA TYR A 346 18.96 6.05 -4.56
C TYR A 346 19.92 7.21 -4.23
N LYS A 347 21.23 6.97 -4.37
CA LYS A 347 22.24 8.03 -4.19
C LYS A 347 22.09 9.14 -5.23
N GLN A 348 21.85 8.78 -6.49
CA GLN A 348 21.61 9.76 -7.54
C GLN A 348 20.36 10.59 -7.23
N ARG A 349 19.26 9.93 -6.85
CA ARG A 349 18.02 10.60 -6.45
C ARG A 349 18.24 11.57 -5.28
N MET A 350 19.01 11.17 -4.27
CA MET A 350 19.34 12.06 -3.15
C MET A 350 20.14 13.29 -3.60
N LYS A 351 21.11 13.14 -4.50
CA LYS A 351 21.85 14.28 -5.08
C LYS A 351 20.92 15.24 -5.84
N GLU A 352 19.96 14.70 -6.58
CA GLU A 352 18.96 15.51 -7.29
C GLU A 352 18.07 16.29 -6.32
N ILE A 353 17.64 15.66 -5.22
CA ILE A 353 16.87 16.30 -4.15
C ILE A 353 17.69 17.43 -3.51
N GLU A 354 18.95 17.19 -3.17
CA GLU A 354 19.86 18.21 -2.63
C GLU A 354 20.02 19.39 -3.58
N THR A 355 20.27 19.12 -4.87
CA THR A 355 20.45 20.14 -5.90
C THR A 355 19.21 21.02 -6.03
N LYS A 356 18.02 20.41 -6.14
CA LYS A 356 16.74 21.13 -6.22
C LYS A 356 16.52 22.03 -5.00
N ARG A 357 16.95 21.59 -3.81
CA ARG A 357 16.76 22.34 -2.56
C ARG A 357 17.79 23.45 -2.39
N ALA A 358 19.04 23.21 -2.74
CA ALA A 358 20.06 24.25 -2.78
C ALA A 358 19.64 25.40 -3.71
N GLN A 359 19.11 25.08 -4.90
CA GLN A 359 18.53 26.08 -5.81
C GLN A 359 17.36 26.84 -5.20
N LYS A 360 16.48 26.17 -4.45
CA LYS A 360 15.35 26.83 -3.78
C LYS A 360 15.81 27.79 -2.68
N ILE A 361 16.79 27.39 -1.88
CA ILE A 361 17.38 28.21 -0.80
C ILE A 361 18.08 29.44 -1.40
N ALA A 362 18.87 29.24 -2.46
CA ALA A 362 19.57 30.34 -3.14
C ALA A 362 18.62 31.36 -3.82
N LYS A 363 17.37 30.97 -4.10
CA LYS A 363 16.33 31.88 -4.62
C LYS A 363 15.58 32.64 -3.51
N SER A 364 15.66 32.17 -2.27
CA SER A 364 15.00 32.79 -1.11
C SER A 364 15.92 33.68 -0.28
N GLU A 365 17.24 33.55 -0.49
CA GLU A 365 18.29 34.48 -0.03
C GLU A 365 18.46 35.59 -1.07
#